data_AF-A0A256GX84-F1
#
_entry.id   AF-A0A256GX84-F1
#
_cell.length_a   1.000
_cell.length_b   1.000
_cell.length_c   1.000
_cell.angle_alpha   90.00
_cell.angle_beta   90.00
_cell.angle_gamma   90.00
#
_symmetry.space_group_name_H-M   'P 1'
#
loop_
_entity.id
_entity.type
_entity.pdbx_description
1 polymer ?
#
loop_
_entity_poly.entity_id
_entity_poly.type
_entity_poly.pdbx_seq_one_letter_code
_entity_poly.pdbx_strand_id
1 'polypeptide(L)'
;MGLGSLANASIGSGSGYNITANVLQLVSAAVMIGGKHQINIDSGLNIPGLLGVTVEVLVGEPPLNTPFFRVGAAGSFVRTAQIRLKLGIRVGGESGNPLIGVKLLDLNLPLAIDIASAEGELRSISCPSGPTSANVAIAAKPGIAGIYLGETGSSFYDLNRKPSASRTKIANAKLYLLGIQVDLIDLEAKAEVKLGEKTTSLSFNYSDIQNRRIKTAYSSDLVSSLSSSLLKNMEIDLNLLGIIKLPLGDVVGLVGVLLTPVAPLIDNLVFGILDLLGVKLGEADVQVTGVLCQRAALTQ
;
A
#
# COMPACT_ATOMS: atom_id res chain seq x y z
N MET A 1 0.09 -17.66 -23.53
CA MET A 1 0.44 -19.10 -23.51
C MET A 1 -0.37 -19.75 -22.40
N GLY A 2 -1.04 -20.86 -22.71
CA GLY A 2 -2.07 -21.47 -21.86
C GLY A 2 -1.51 -22.04 -20.56
N LEU A 3 -2.23 -21.80 -19.47
CA LEU A 3 -1.95 -22.40 -18.17
C LEU A 3 -2.53 -23.83 -18.16
N GLY A 4 -1.80 -24.77 -18.76
CA GLY A 4 -2.02 -26.21 -18.55
C GLY A 4 -1.85 -26.59 -17.07
N SER A 5 -2.45 -27.72 -16.66
CA SER A 5 -2.43 -28.44 -15.35
C SER A 5 -2.43 -27.66 -14.02
N LEU A 6 -2.34 -26.34 -14.01
CA LEU A 6 -2.48 -25.46 -12.85
C LEU A 6 -3.95 -25.12 -12.56
N ALA A 7 -4.89 -25.60 -13.38
CA ALA A 7 -6.32 -25.39 -13.21
C ALA A 7 -6.91 -26.04 -11.94
N ASN A 8 -6.19 -26.94 -11.27
CA ASN A 8 -6.67 -27.71 -10.11
C ASN A 8 -5.70 -27.69 -8.91
N ALA A 9 -5.04 -26.57 -8.62
CA ALA A 9 -4.25 -26.46 -7.39
C ALA A 9 -5.16 -26.02 -6.21
N SER A 10 -5.43 -26.95 -5.29
CA SER A 10 -6.12 -26.66 -4.03
C SER A 10 -5.13 -26.37 -2.88
N ILE A 11 -5.46 -25.31 -2.13
CA ILE A 11 -5.26 -25.02 -0.70
C ILE A 11 -3.83 -24.86 -0.14
N GLY A 12 -3.66 -23.73 0.58
CA GLY A 12 -2.77 -23.60 1.75
C GLY A 12 -3.25 -22.46 2.67
N SER A 13 -3.81 -22.80 3.82
CA SER A 13 -4.34 -21.89 4.83
C SER A 13 -3.25 -21.31 5.74
N GLY A 14 -3.12 -19.98 5.78
CA GLY A 14 -2.32 -19.24 6.75
C GLY A 14 -3.16 -18.10 7.34
N SER A 15 -3.37 -18.17 8.66
CA SER A 15 -3.99 -17.16 9.54
C SER A 15 -5.22 -16.38 9.02
N GLY A 16 -6.42 -16.83 9.40
CA GLY A 16 -7.52 -15.95 9.82
C GLY A 16 -8.27 -15.12 8.77
N TYR A 17 -7.84 -15.07 7.50
CA TYR A 17 -8.54 -14.31 6.47
C TYR A 17 -8.91 -15.21 5.29
N ASN A 18 -10.19 -15.59 5.21
CA ASN A 18 -10.76 -16.31 4.07
C ASN A 18 -10.96 -15.33 2.90
N ILE A 19 -9.89 -14.99 2.19
CA ILE A 19 -9.97 -14.39 0.85
C ILE A 19 -9.54 -15.46 -0.14
N THR A 20 -10.50 -15.94 -0.94
CA THR A 20 -10.34 -17.04 -1.87
C THR A 20 -9.28 -16.73 -2.93
N ALA A 21 -8.24 -17.57 -2.98
CA ALA A 21 -7.09 -17.51 -3.90
C ALA A 21 -7.42 -17.40 -5.41
N ASN A 22 -8.67 -17.59 -5.81
CA ASN A 22 -9.13 -17.49 -7.19
C ASN A 22 -9.17 -16.04 -7.71
N VAL A 23 -9.51 -15.08 -6.84
CA VAL A 23 -9.47 -13.64 -7.20
C VAL A 23 -8.02 -13.16 -7.36
N LEU A 24 -7.10 -13.66 -6.55
CA LEU A 24 -5.66 -13.34 -6.58
C LEU A 24 -5.02 -13.71 -7.93
N GLN A 25 -5.34 -14.88 -8.47
CA GLN A 25 -4.81 -15.33 -9.76
C GLN A 25 -5.41 -14.53 -10.92
N LEU A 26 -6.70 -14.14 -10.83
CA LEU A 26 -7.37 -13.33 -11.85
C LEU A 26 -6.88 -11.87 -11.87
N VAL A 27 -6.68 -11.26 -10.69
CA VAL A 27 -6.12 -9.90 -10.54
C VAL A 27 -4.67 -9.86 -11.02
N SER A 28 -3.83 -10.82 -10.60
CA SER A 28 -2.43 -10.90 -11.02
C SER A 28 -2.30 -11.11 -12.53
N ALA A 29 -3.17 -11.95 -13.12
CA ALA A 29 -3.22 -12.15 -14.56
C ALA A 29 -3.74 -10.91 -15.31
N ALA A 30 -4.75 -10.21 -14.78
CA ALA A 30 -5.31 -9.02 -15.42
C ALA A 30 -4.34 -7.82 -15.38
N VAL A 31 -3.61 -7.64 -14.28
CA VAL A 31 -2.56 -6.60 -14.14
C VAL A 31 -1.39 -6.86 -15.08
N MET A 32 -1.02 -8.13 -15.29
CA MET A 32 0.08 -8.52 -16.19
C MET A 32 -0.28 -8.45 -17.69
N ILE A 33 -1.57 -8.48 -18.05
CA ILE A 33 -2.01 -8.62 -19.46
C ILE A 33 -2.37 -7.28 -20.11
N GLY A 34 -2.44 -6.17 -19.37
CA GLY A 34 -2.48 -4.81 -19.93
C GLY A 34 -3.74 -4.53 -20.75
N GLY A 35 -4.73 -3.86 -20.15
CA GLY A 35 -5.85 -3.34 -20.95
C GLY A 35 -6.97 -2.67 -20.18
N LYS A 36 -7.30 -3.16 -18.97
CA LYS A 36 -8.23 -2.50 -18.06
C LYS A 36 -7.73 -2.65 -16.63
N HIS A 37 -7.22 -1.54 -16.10
CA HIS A 37 -6.48 -1.44 -14.82
C HIS A 37 -7.38 -1.29 -13.59
N GLN A 38 -8.70 -1.38 -13.77
CA GLN A 38 -9.70 -1.16 -12.73
C GLN A 38 -10.47 -2.45 -12.45
N ILE A 39 -10.51 -2.83 -11.19
CA ILE A 39 -11.21 -4.01 -10.69
C ILE A 39 -12.16 -3.52 -9.61
N ASN A 40 -13.45 -3.79 -9.81
CA ASN A 40 -14.44 -3.54 -8.77
C ASN A 40 -14.63 -4.81 -7.95
N ILE A 41 -14.39 -4.73 -6.64
CA ILE A 41 -14.46 -5.85 -5.70
C ILE A 41 -15.70 -5.66 -4.81
N ASP A 42 -16.88 -5.77 -5.43
CA ASP A 42 -18.16 -5.58 -4.73
C ASP A 42 -18.79 -6.92 -4.28
N SER A 43 -18.55 -8.02 -4.98
CA SER A 43 -19.40 -9.22 -4.90
C SER A 43 -18.84 -10.41 -4.11
N GLY A 44 -17.66 -10.26 -3.47
CA GLY A 44 -16.97 -11.38 -2.81
C GLY A 44 -16.49 -11.14 -1.37
N LEU A 45 -16.53 -9.90 -0.88
CA LEU A 45 -16.06 -9.53 0.45
C LEU A 45 -17.25 -9.32 1.38
N ASN A 46 -17.69 -10.37 2.09
CA ASN A 46 -18.72 -10.27 3.14
C ASN A 46 -18.10 -9.71 4.42
N ILE A 47 -17.76 -8.42 4.41
CA ILE A 47 -17.20 -7.73 5.59
C ILE A 47 -18.29 -6.83 6.18
N PRO A 48 -18.71 -7.04 7.44
CA PRO A 48 -19.73 -6.19 8.07
C PRO A 48 -19.37 -4.71 8.00
N GLY A 49 -20.32 -3.92 7.48
CA GLY A 49 -20.15 -2.48 7.29
C GLY A 49 -19.39 -2.05 6.04
N LEU A 50 -18.83 -2.97 5.25
CA LEU A 50 -18.26 -2.63 3.94
C LEU A 50 -19.37 -2.61 2.88
N LEU A 51 -19.55 -1.49 2.19
CA LEU A 51 -20.54 -1.33 1.12
C LEU A 51 -19.97 -1.60 -0.27
N GLY A 52 -18.65 -1.40 -0.45
CA GLY A 52 -17.99 -1.64 -1.73
C GLY A 52 -16.53 -1.18 -1.73
N VAL A 53 -15.73 -1.76 -2.62
CA VAL A 53 -14.32 -1.44 -2.79
C VAL A 53 -13.96 -1.46 -4.26
N THR A 54 -13.50 -0.33 -4.77
CA THR A 54 -12.90 -0.23 -6.10
C THR A 54 -11.38 -0.19 -5.97
N VAL A 55 -10.69 -0.94 -6.82
CA VAL A 55 -9.22 -0.98 -6.87
C VAL A 55 -8.77 -0.71 -8.30
N GLU A 56 -7.92 0.28 -8.48
CA GLU A 56 -7.24 0.55 -9.75
C GLU A 56 -5.73 0.46 -9.54
N VAL A 57 -5.03 -0.27 -10.40
CA VAL A 57 -3.59 -0.54 -10.28
C VAL A 57 -2.88 -0.06 -11.54
N LEU A 58 -1.96 0.88 -11.37
CA LEU A 58 -1.05 1.33 -12.43
C LEU A 58 0.36 0.84 -12.09
N VAL A 59 0.99 0.17 -13.03
CA VAL A 59 2.37 -0.27 -12.90
C VAL A 59 3.23 0.52 -13.88
N GLY A 60 4.25 1.20 -13.36
CA GLY A 60 5.22 1.92 -14.17
C GLY A 60 6.15 0.96 -14.90
N GLU A 61 6.71 1.42 -16.00
CA GLU A 61 7.68 0.65 -16.76
C GLU A 61 8.95 0.40 -15.92
N PRO A 62 9.49 -0.83 -15.90
CA PRO A 62 10.75 -1.09 -15.25
C PRO A 62 11.86 -0.29 -15.96
N PRO A 63 12.84 0.27 -15.23
CA PRO A 63 13.87 1.09 -15.87
C PRO A 63 14.70 0.26 -16.85
N LEU A 64 14.84 0.74 -18.09
CA LEU A 64 15.51 0.04 -19.21
C LEU A 64 16.92 -0.49 -18.88
N ASN A 65 17.62 0.11 -17.92
CA ASN A 65 18.99 -0.24 -17.53
C ASN A 65 19.13 -0.77 -16.09
N THR A 66 18.06 -0.90 -15.30
CA THR A 66 18.11 -1.44 -13.94
C THR A 66 16.92 -2.37 -13.69
N PRO A 67 16.98 -3.60 -14.22
CA PRO A 67 15.92 -4.58 -13.98
C PRO A 67 15.79 -4.90 -12.49
N PHE A 68 14.68 -5.52 -12.09
CA PHE A 68 14.46 -6.01 -10.73
C PHE A 68 15.39 -7.18 -10.34
N PHE A 69 16.10 -7.76 -11.32
CA PHE A 69 17.06 -8.84 -11.13
C PHE A 69 18.28 -8.64 -12.03
N ARG A 70 19.49 -8.81 -11.48
CA ARG A 70 20.75 -8.68 -12.22
C ARG A 70 21.82 -9.58 -11.63
N VAL A 71 22.66 -10.14 -12.50
CA VAL A 71 23.97 -10.71 -12.15
C VAL A 71 25.02 -9.64 -12.43
N GLY A 72 25.90 -9.34 -11.46
CA GLY A 72 26.91 -8.31 -11.62
C GLY A 72 27.93 -8.24 -10.48
N ALA A 73 28.89 -7.33 -10.61
CA ALA A 73 29.92 -7.05 -9.60
C ALA A 73 29.50 -5.93 -8.65
N ALA A 74 30.33 -5.64 -7.64
CA ALA A 74 30.13 -4.50 -6.74
C ALA A 74 29.91 -3.19 -7.55
N GLY A 75 28.94 -2.39 -7.12
CA GLY A 75 28.41 -1.23 -7.85
C GLY A 75 27.26 -1.55 -8.80
N SER A 76 26.80 -2.81 -8.88
CA SER A 76 25.60 -3.16 -9.65
C SER A 76 24.33 -2.80 -8.88
N PHE A 77 23.34 -2.25 -9.59
CA PHE A 77 22.04 -1.88 -9.03
C PHE A 77 20.89 -2.66 -9.67
N VAL A 78 19.87 -2.93 -8.87
CA VAL A 78 18.53 -3.39 -9.30
C VAL A 78 17.47 -2.43 -8.78
N ARG A 79 16.37 -2.28 -9.52
CA ARG A 79 15.24 -1.44 -9.13
C ARG A 79 13.91 -2.12 -9.39
N THR A 80 12.92 -1.87 -8.53
CA THR A 80 11.55 -2.31 -8.76
C THR A 80 10.82 -1.34 -9.70
N ALA A 81 9.72 -1.80 -10.28
CA ALA A 81 8.77 -0.90 -10.94
C ALA A 81 8.09 0.02 -9.90
N GLN A 82 7.68 1.20 -10.34
CA GLN A 82 6.75 2.05 -9.60
C GLN A 82 5.35 1.43 -9.64
N ILE A 83 4.60 1.54 -8.56
CA ILE A 83 3.21 1.08 -8.49
C ILE A 83 2.35 2.21 -7.93
N ARG A 84 1.20 2.45 -8.56
CA ARG A 84 0.15 3.31 -8.02
C ARG A 84 -1.13 2.55 -7.84
N LEU A 85 -1.78 2.79 -6.70
CA LEU A 85 -3.06 2.21 -6.35
C LEU A 85 -4.07 3.31 -6.11
N LYS A 86 -5.25 3.20 -6.71
CA LYS A 86 -6.42 4.01 -6.37
C LYS A 86 -7.45 3.09 -5.74
N LEU A 87 -7.86 3.42 -4.52
CA LEU A 87 -8.85 2.68 -3.76
C LEU A 87 -10.04 3.58 -3.50
N GLY A 88 -11.23 3.17 -3.93
CA GLY A 88 -12.47 3.80 -3.50
C GLY A 88 -13.15 2.89 -2.50
N ILE A 89 -13.05 3.20 -1.21
CA ILE A 89 -13.61 2.38 -0.13
C ILE A 89 -14.90 3.02 0.35
N ARG A 90 -16.01 2.30 0.23
CA ARG A 90 -17.30 2.70 0.79
C ARG A 90 -17.63 1.86 2.00
N VAL A 91 -17.80 2.50 3.14
CA VAL A 91 -18.17 1.88 4.41
C VAL A 91 -19.51 2.47 4.84
N GLY A 92 -20.42 1.62 5.26
CA GLY A 92 -21.75 1.97 5.75
C GLY A 92 -21.96 1.33 7.10
N GLY A 93 -22.80 1.94 7.91
CA GLY A 93 -23.07 1.41 9.23
C GLY A 93 -23.55 2.50 10.16
N GLU A 94 -24.55 2.15 10.98
CA GLU A 94 -25.10 3.07 11.95
C GLU A 94 -24.12 3.21 13.12
N SER A 95 -23.22 4.20 13.03
CA SER A 95 -22.42 4.64 14.17
C SER A 95 -23.03 5.94 14.71
N GLY A 96 -23.47 5.91 15.97
CA GLY A 96 -24.11 7.06 16.64
C GLY A 96 -25.10 6.66 17.73
N ASN A 97 -25.32 7.55 18.70
CA ASN A 97 -26.37 7.41 19.72
C ASN A 97 -27.65 8.10 19.22
N PRO A 98 -28.79 7.40 19.06
CA PRO A 98 -30.04 7.99 18.52
C PRO A 98 -30.69 9.06 19.42
N LEU A 99 -30.24 9.22 20.68
CA LEU A 99 -30.84 10.16 21.64
C LEU A 99 -30.26 11.58 21.56
N ILE A 100 -28.94 11.69 21.34
CA ILE A 100 -28.18 12.92 21.08
C ILE A 100 -26.93 12.45 20.32
N GLY A 101 -26.98 12.40 19.00
CA GLY A 101 -25.86 11.82 18.27
C GLY A 101 -25.89 12.02 16.78
N VAL A 102 -24.68 12.13 16.25
CA VAL A 102 -24.42 12.14 14.82
C VAL A 102 -24.49 10.69 14.34
N LYS A 103 -25.35 10.41 13.36
CA LYS A 103 -25.40 9.12 12.68
C LYS A 103 -24.59 9.24 11.39
N LEU A 104 -23.51 8.48 11.28
CA LEU A 104 -22.85 8.31 10.00
C LEU A 104 -23.71 7.40 9.13
N LEU A 105 -24.01 7.81 7.89
CA LEU A 105 -24.75 6.96 6.95
C LEU A 105 -23.79 6.21 6.03
N ASP A 106 -22.91 6.99 5.40
CA ASP A 106 -21.99 6.50 4.39
C ASP A 106 -20.66 7.23 4.55
N LEU A 107 -19.59 6.45 4.58
CA LEU A 107 -18.21 6.89 4.50
C LEU A 107 -17.65 6.47 3.13
N ASN A 108 -17.10 7.42 2.39
CA ASN A 108 -16.46 7.24 1.11
C ASN A 108 -15.01 7.72 1.21
N LEU A 109 -14.05 6.81 1.13
CA LEU A 109 -12.63 7.12 1.24
C LEU A 109 -11.95 6.88 -0.11
N PRO A 110 -11.79 7.94 -0.93
CA PRO A 110 -10.92 7.91 -2.09
C PRO A 110 -9.47 8.00 -1.61
N LEU A 111 -8.78 6.87 -1.66
CA LEU A 111 -7.37 6.77 -1.34
C LEU A 111 -6.54 6.57 -2.61
N ALA A 112 -5.39 7.21 -2.66
CA ALA A 112 -4.35 6.90 -3.63
C ALA A 112 -3.05 6.57 -2.89
N ILE A 113 -2.33 5.56 -3.37
CA ILE A 113 -1.03 5.16 -2.86
C ILE A 113 -0.06 5.20 -4.03
N ASP A 114 1.01 5.97 -3.91
CA ASP A 114 2.10 6.07 -4.89
C ASP A 114 3.34 5.45 -4.28
N ILE A 115 3.73 4.27 -4.74
CA ILE A 115 4.93 3.55 -4.32
C ILE A 115 6.00 3.74 -5.39
N ALA A 116 7.02 4.53 -5.07
CA ALA A 116 8.19 4.72 -5.92
C ALA A 116 9.05 3.45 -5.99
N SER A 117 9.98 3.40 -6.94
CA SER A 117 10.94 2.32 -7.08
C SER A 117 11.82 2.15 -5.84
N ALA A 118 11.92 0.93 -5.33
CA ALA A 118 12.95 0.53 -4.39
C ALA A 118 14.26 0.23 -5.14
N GLU A 119 15.39 0.36 -4.44
CA GLU A 119 16.73 0.13 -5.00
C GLU A 119 17.54 -0.85 -4.13
N GLY A 120 18.26 -1.76 -4.79
CA GLY A 120 19.26 -2.60 -4.17
C GLY A 120 20.60 -2.46 -4.89
N GLU A 121 21.63 -1.99 -4.17
CA GLU A 121 23.00 -1.85 -4.66
C GLU A 121 23.89 -2.93 -4.07
N LEU A 122 24.54 -3.70 -4.93
CA LEU A 122 25.58 -4.64 -4.52
C LEU A 122 26.83 -3.88 -4.08
N ARG A 123 27.09 -3.82 -2.77
CA ARG A 123 28.21 -3.07 -2.18
C ARG A 123 29.51 -3.84 -2.17
N SER A 124 29.47 -5.11 -1.79
CA SER A 124 30.67 -5.93 -1.73
C SER A 124 30.34 -7.41 -1.81
N ILE A 125 31.31 -8.18 -2.29
CA ILE A 125 31.34 -9.63 -2.27
C ILE A 125 32.69 -10.01 -1.64
N SER A 126 32.68 -10.81 -0.58
CA SER A 126 33.87 -11.30 0.11
C SER A 126 33.80 -12.82 0.27
N CYS A 127 34.86 -13.52 -0.09
CA CYS A 127 34.94 -14.99 0.01
C CYS A 127 36.33 -15.41 0.56
N PRO A 128 36.66 -15.09 1.83
CA PRO A 128 38.02 -15.21 2.37
C PRO A 128 38.60 -16.63 2.29
N SER A 129 37.76 -17.66 2.42
CA SER A 129 38.14 -19.08 2.40
C SER A 129 37.46 -19.86 1.27
N GLY A 130 36.97 -19.17 0.23
CA GLY A 130 36.24 -19.77 -0.90
C GLY A 130 34.71 -19.68 -0.80
N PRO A 131 33.96 -20.39 -1.66
CA PRO A 131 32.52 -20.20 -1.85
C PRO A 131 31.67 -20.30 -0.57
N THR A 132 32.00 -21.22 0.33
CA THR A 132 31.25 -21.45 1.58
C THR A 132 31.45 -20.35 2.62
N SER A 133 32.45 -19.48 2.43
CA SER A 133 32.71 -18.31 3.27
C SER A 133 32.15 -17.00 2.70
N ALA A 134 31.33 -17.09 1.65
CA ALA A 134 30.79 -15.92 0.98
C ALA A 134 30.00 -15.02 1.95
N ASN A 135 30.28 -13.72 1.88
CA ASN A 135 29.52 -12.65 2.48
C ASN A 135 29.27 -11.57 1.42
N VAL A 136 28.00 -11.26 1.18
CA VAL A 136 27.55 -10.27 0.21
C VAL A 136 26.85 -9.16 0.95
N ALA A 137 27.28 -7.92 0.76
CA ALA A 137 26.60 -6.74 1.30
C ALA A 137 25.78 -6.06 0.22
N ILE A 138 24.50 -5.83 0.49
CA ILE A 138 23.59 -5.04 -0.34
C ILE A 138 23.19 -3.78 0.43
N ALA A 139 23.39 -2.61 -0.15
CA ALA A 139 22.73 -1.39 0.33
C ALA A 139 21.34 -1.33 -0.28
N ALA A 140 20.32 -1.45 0.56
CA ALA A 140 18.93 -1.50 0.14
C ALA A 140 18.21 -0.23 0.59
N LYS A 141 17.47 0.38 -0.33
CA LYS A 141 16.68 1.59 -0.12
C LYS A 141 15.23 1.30 -0.50
N PRO A 142 14.29 1.26 0.48
CA PRO A 142 12.86 1.19 0.19
C PRO A 142 12.41 2.36 -0.66
N GLY A 143 11.43 2.11 -1.53
CA GLY A 143 10.80 3.16 -2.32
C GLY A 143 10.01 4.11 -1.43
N ILE A 144 10.05 5.40 -1.73
CA ILE A 144 9.15 6.38 -1.11
C ILE A 144 7.72 5.95 -1.39
N ALA A 145 6.90 5.88 -0.35
CA ALA A 145 5.47 5.78 -0.49
C ALA A 145 4.80 7.10 -0.10
N GLY A 146 3.94 7.61 -0.98
CA GLY A 146 3.01 8.69 -0.70
C GLY A 146 1.60 8.13 -0.58
N ILE A 147 0.88 8.47 0.48
CA ILE A 147 -0.50 8.05 0.69
C ILE A 147 -1.38 9.29 0.75
N TYR A 148 -2.42 9.31 -0.06
CA TYR A 148 -3.27 10.46 -0.27
C TYR A 148 -4.72 10.08 0.01
N LEU A 149 -5.41 10.88 0.80
CA LEU A 149 -6.87 10.87 0.89
C LEU A 149 -7.37 12.09 0.14
N GLY A 150 -8.29 11.88 -0.81
CA GLY A 150 -8.87 12.95 -1.63
C GLY A 150 -8.94 12.59 -3.11
N GLU A 151 -9.47 13.50 -3.91
CA GLU A 151 -9.55 13.32 -5.37
C GLU A 151 -8.20 13.65 -6.00
N THR A 152 -7.64 12.71 -6.76
CA THR A 152 -6.33 12.88 -7.41
C THR A 152 -6.41 13.27 -8.89
N GLY A 153 -7.59 13.13 -9.50
CA GLY A 153 -7.83 13.48 -10.90
C GLY A 153 -6.81 12.85 -11.86
N SER A 154 -6.38 13.62 -12.87
CA SER A 154 -5.40 13.17 -13.86
C SER A 154 -3.97 13.03 -13.32
N SER A 155 -3.64 13.70 -12.20
CA SER A 155 -2.29 13.65 -11.61
C SER A 155 -1.88 12.24 -11.20
N PHE A 156 -2.85 11.38 -10.89
CA PHE A 156 -2.64 9.99 -10.56
C PHE A 156 -2.06 9.17 -11.73
N TYR A 157 -2.38 9.53 -12.97
CA TYR A 157 -1.97 8.80 -14.17
C TYR A 157 -0.59 9.24 -14.70
N ASP A 158 -0.08 10.40 -14.27
CA ASP A 158 1.26 10.86 -14.64
C ASP A 158 2.31 10.32 -13.67
N LEU A 159 2.92 9.18 -14.02
CA LEU A 159 3.94 8.52 -13.19
C LEU A 159 5.22 9.36 -12.99
N ASN A 160 5.45 10.39 -13.81
CA ASN A 160 6.62 11.26 -13.70
C ASN A 160 6.44 12.38 -12.67
N ARG A 161 5.23 12.55 -12.13
CA ARG A 161 4.91 13.60 -11.16
C ARG A 161 4.22 13.01 -9.95
N LYS A 162 4.52 13.56 -8.78
CA LYS A 162 3.82 13.19 -7.56
C LYS A 162 2.31 13.49 -7.69
N PRO A 163 1.42 12.58 -7.28
CA PRO A 163 -0.02 12.86 -7.25
C PRO A 163 -0.34 14.05 -6.35
N SER A 164 -1.39 14.78 -6.72
CA SER A 164 -1.97 15.85 -5.90
C SER A 164 -3.38 15.47 -5.51
N ALA A 165 -3.70 15.45 -4.22
CA ALA A 165 -5.05 15.24 -3.74
C ALA A 165 -5.74 16.56 -3.41
N SER A 166 -6.92 16.78 -4.01
CA SER A 166 -7.83 17.86 -3.62
C SER A 166 -8.84 17.36 -2.60
N ARG A 167 -9.32 18.31 -1.77
CA ARG A 167 -10.35 18.07 -0.78
C ARG A 167 -11.61 17.54 -1.46
N THR A 168 -12.25 16.54 -0.85
CA THR A 168 -13.45 15.90 -1.38
C THR A 168 -14.36 15.45 -0.26
N LYS A 169 -15.65 15.26 -0.57
CA LYS A 169 -16.63 14.77 0.38
C LYS A 169 -16.36 13.31 0.73
N ILE A 170 -15.99 13.07 1.99
CA ILE A 170 -15.69 11.74 2.50
C ILE A 170 -16.82 11.15 3.33
N ALA A 171 -17.71 11.97 3.90
CA ALA A 171 -18.88 11.47 4.60
C ALA A 171 -20.04 12.46 4.53
N ASN A 172 -21.24 11.92 4.70
CA ASN A 172 -22.40 12.71 5.09
C ASN A 172 -22.90 12.20 6.44
N ALA A 173 -23.21 13.12 7.33
CA ALA A 173 -23.74 12.80 8.64
C ALA A 173 -25.06 13.50 8.89
N LYS A 174 -25.96 12.76 9.55
CA LYS A 174 -27.24 13.29 10.02
C LYS A 174 -27.11 13.63 11.49
N LEU A 175 -27.54 14.83 11.83
CA LEU A 175 -27.62 15.27 13.22
C LEU A 175 -29.06 15.09 13.68
N TYR A 176 -29.22 14.36 14.79
CA TYR A 176 -30.48 14.24 15.50
C TYR A 176 -30.49 15.27 16.63
N LEU A 177 -31.36 16.27 16.50
CA LEU A 177 -31.50 17.34 17.49
C LEU A 177 -32.93 17.30 18.03
N LEU A 178 -33.09 16.88 19.29
CA LEU A 178 -34.38 16.73 19.95
C LEU A 178 -35.38 15.85 19.16
N GLY A 179 -34.90 14.77 18.53
CA GLY A 179 -35.72 13.84 17.74
C GLY A 179 -36.02 14.29 16.30
N ILE A 180 -35.57 15.49 15.89
CA ILE A 180 -35.68 15.96 14.51
C ILE A 180 -34.39 15.57 13.77
N GLN A 181 -34.55 14.84 12.68
CA GLN A 181 -33.47 14.54 11.75
C GLN A 181 -33.26 15.73 10.83
N VAL A 182 -32.02 16.20 10.75
CA VAL A 182 -31.66 17.23 9.77
C VAL A 182 -30.40 16.74 9.04
N ASP A 183 -30.51 16.67 7.71
CA ASP A 183 -29.43 16.28 6.82
C ASP A 183 -28.43 17.43 6.74
N LEU A 184 -27.40 17.39 7.57
CA LEU A 184 -26.76 18.62 8.02
C LEU A 184 -25.27 18.73 7.72
N ILE A 185 -24.51 17.63 7.74
CA ILE A 185 -23.06 17.74 7.85
C ILE A 185 -22.41 17.04 6.67
N ASP A 186 -21.85 17.85 5.77
CA ASP A 186 -20.90 17.38 4.76
C ASP A 186 -19.50 17.48 5.32
N LEU A 187 -18.84 16.32 5.36
CA LEU A 187 -17.46 16.18 5.78
C LEU A 187 -16.58 16.10 4.54
N GLU A 188 -15.83 17.17 4.29
CA GLU A 188 -14.83 17.20 3.25
C GLU A 188 -13.44 17.07 3.85
N ALA A 189 -12.61 16.21 3.27
CA ALA A 189 -11.27 15.98 3.77
C ALA A 189 -10.26 15.80 2.63
N LYS A 190 -9.02 16.11 2.96
CA LYS A 190 -7.84 15.61 2.26
C LYS A 190 -6.77 15.26 3.28
N ALA A 191 -5.88 14.34 2.95
CA ALA A 191 -4.71 14.06 3.76
C ALA A 191 -3.55 13.64 2.85
N GLU A 192 -2.33 13.89 3.31
CA GLU A 192 -1.13 13.40 2.68
C GLU A 192 -0.17 12.85 3.73
N VAL A 193 0.28 11.62 3.53
CA VAL A 193 1.30 10.96 4.36
C VAL A 193 2.47 10.61 3.45
N LYS A 194 3.68 10.99 3.86
CA LYS A 194 4.92 10.61 3.19
C LYS A 194 5.70 9.65 4.06
N LEU A 195 6.18 8.57 3.47
CA LEU A 195 7.08 7.63 4.13
C LEU A 195 8.52 7.88 3.68
N GLY A 196 9.42 7.92 4.66
CA GLY A 196 10.80 8.34 4.47
C GLY A 196 11.67 7.33 3.71
N GLU A 197 12.85 7.82 3.29
CA GLU A 197 13.87 7.00 2.66
C GLU A 197 15.00 6.72 3.67
N LYS A 198 15.25 5.44 3.95
CA LYS A 198 16.42 5.01 4.73
C LYS A 198 17.16 3.93 3.97
N THR A 199 18.45 4.16 3.72
CA THR A 199 19.33 3.11 3.19
C THR A 199 19.80 2.22 4.33
N THR A 200 19.58 0.92 4.19
CA THR A 200 20.00 -0.10 5.16
C THR A 200 20.96 -1.08 4.48
N SER A 201 22.05 -1.42 5.16
CA SER A 201 23.00 -2.43 4.69
C SER A 201 22.54 -3.82 5.13
N LEU A 202 22.22 -4.68 4.16
CA LEU A 202 21.85 -6.08 4.36
C LEU A 202 23.05 -6.97 4.01
N SER A 203 23.54 -7.76 4.96
CA SER A 203 24.59 -8.76 4.71
C SER A 203 23.98 -10.13 4.52
N PHE A 204 24.38 -10.87 3.49
CA PHE A 204 23.97 -12.24 3.18
C PHE A 204 25.20 -13.14 3.27
N ASN A 205 25.16 -14.13 4.15
CA ASN A 205 26.20 -15.16 4.21
C ASN A 205 25.88 -16.32 3.27
N TYR A 206 26.79 -17.28 3.15
CA TYR A 206 26.60 -18.46 2.30
C TYR A 206 25.30 -19.23 2.59
N SER A 207 24.92 -19.42 3.86
CA SER A 207 23.69 -20.15 4.20
C SER A 207 22.43 -19.36 3.84
N ASP A 208 22.43 -18.04 4.01
CA ASP A 208 21.33 -17.18 3.55
C ASP A 208 21.15 -17.30 2.03
N ILE A 209 22.25 -17.33 1.27
CA ILE A 209 22.23 -17.45 -0.20
C ILE A 209 21.72 -18.83 -0.63
N GLN A 210 22.24 -19.92 -0.04
CA GLN A 210 21.83 -21.29 -0.37
C GLN A 210 20.34 -21.52 -0.09
N ASN A 211 19.84 -21.01 1.02
CA ASN A 211 18.44 -21.12 1.40
C ASN A 211 17.54 -20.07 0.72
N ARG A 212 18.09 -19.24 -0.17
CA ARG A 212 17.37 -18.15 -0.85
C ARG A 212 16.63 -17.25 0.14
N ARG A 213 17.26 -16.94 1.26
CA ARG A 213 16.65 -16.15 2.32
C ARG A 213 16.38 -14.73 1.81
N ILE A 214 15.17 -14.25 2.06
CA ILE A 214 14.80 -12.86 1.85
C ILE A 214 15.14 -12.08 3.12
N LYS A 215 15.78 -10.91 2.96
CA LYS A 215 15.99 -9.94 4.03
C LYS A 215 15.33 -8.62 3.65
N THR A 216 14.70 -7.98 4.62
CA THR A 216 13.91 -6.77 4.41
C THR A 216 14.68 -5.55 4.91
N ALA A 217 14.77 -4.52 4.08
CA ALA A 217 15.16 -3.19 4.51
C ALA A 217 13.91 -2.37 4.86
N TYR A 218 13.99 -1.61 5.94
CA TYR A 218 12.88 -0.79 6.44
C TYR A 218 13.19 0.69 6.29
N SER A 219 12.17 1.48 5.99
CA SER A 219 12.20 2.94 6.03
C SER A 219 12.33 3.44 7.48
N SER A 220 12.57 4.74 7.66
CA SER A 220 12.51 5.39 8.99
C SER A 220 11.10 5.44 9.57
N ASP A 221 10.09 5.40 8.71
CA ASP A 221 8.70 5.70 9.05
C ASP A 221 7.82 4.54 8.59
N LEU A 222 7.64 3.56 9.46
CA LEU A 222 6.70 2.45 9.21
C LEU A 222 5.28 2.89 9.55
N VAL A 223 4.35 2.65 8.63
CA VAL A 223 2.92 2.84 8.89
C VAL A 223 2.41 1.59 9.59
N SER A 224 2.37 1.61 10.91
CA SER A 224 1.69 0.57 11.68
C SER A 224 0.17 0.66 11.56
N SER A 225 -0.36 1.86 11.29
CA SER A 225 -1.78 2.13 11.04
C SER A 225 -1.93 3.27 10.03
N LEU A 226 -2.57 2.96 8.90
CA LEU A 226 -2.81 3.92 7.83
C LEU A 226 -3.85 4.95 8.27
N SER A 227 -4.96 4.49 8.83
CA SER A 227 -6.05 5.30 9.34
C SER A 227 -5.56 6.32 10.38
N SER A 228 -4.72 5.91 11.33
CA SER A 228 -4.10 6.81 12.31
C SER A 228 -3.20 7.87 11.64
N SER A 229 -2.39 7.44 10.66
CA SER A 229 -1.50 8.34 9.91
C SER A 229 -2.30 9.36 9.08
N LEU A 230 -3.40 8.93 8.44
CA LEU A 230 -4.30 9.79 7.69
C LEU A 230 -5.01 10.77 8.62
N LEU A 231 -5.57 10.30 9.74
CA LEU A 231 -6.23 11.13 10.75
C LEU A 231 -5.32 12.24 11.27
N LYS A 232 -4.05 11.92 11.56
CA LYS A 232 -3.06 12.89 12.04
C LYS A 232 -2.73 13.98 11.02
N ASN A 233 -2.76 13.66 9.72
CA ASN A 233 -2.41 14.57 8.63
C ASN A 233 -3.64 15.08 7.87
N MET A 234 -4.84 14.85 8.40
CA MET A 234 -6.09 15.19 7.74
C MET A 234 -6.38 16.68 7.87
N GLU A 235 -6.62 17.32 6.74
CA GLU A 235 -7.22 18.65 6.72
C GLU A 235 -8.72 18.53 6.42
N ILE A 236 -9.55 18.95 7.38
CA ILE A 236 -10.99 18.75 7.36
C ILE A 236 -11.72 20.08 7.22
N ASP A 237 -12.72 20.12 6.34
CA ASP A 237 -13.73 21.18 6.31
C ASP A 237 -15.09 20.54 6.63
N LEU A 238 -15.76 21.05 7.68
CA LEU A 238 -17.14 20.70 8.00
C LEU A 238 -18.07 21.82 7.56
N ASN A 239 -19.01 21.48 6.68
CA ASN A 239 -20.06 22.39 6.24
C ASN A 239 -21.39 21.94 6.83
N LEU A 240 -21.98 22.79 7.67
CA LEU A 240 -23.32 22.64 8.20
C LEU A 240 -24.32 23.31 7.26
N LEU A 241 -25.34 22.57 6.79
CA LEU A 241 -26.31 23.02 5.78
C LEU A 241 -25.68 23.48 4.45
N GLY A 242 -24.41 23.17 4.19
CA GLY A 242 -23.68 23.67 3.02
C GLY A 242 -23.30 25.17 3.08
N ILE A 243 -23.54 25.85 4.20
CA ILE A 243 -23.35 27.32 4.31
C ILE A 243 -22.50 27.74 5.52
N ILE A 244 -22.52 26.98 6.61
CA ILE A 244 -21.86 27.35 7.87
C ILE A 244 -20.63 26.47 8.07
N LYS A 245 -19.45 27.09 8.16
CA LYS A 245 -18.20 26.39 8.52
C LYS A 245 -18.06 26.30 10.04
N LEU A 246 -17.84 25.10 10.56
CA LEU A 246 -17.66 24.86 11.99
C LEU A 246 -16.20 25.11 12.44
N PRO A 247 -15.95 25.51 13.71
CA PRO A 247 -14.60 25.65 14.24
C PRO A 247 -13.85 24.30 14.27
N LEU A 248 -12.56 24.32 13.92
CA LEU A 248 -11.69 23.13 13.80
C LEU A 248 -11.62 22.26 15.07
N GLY A 249 -11.79 22.83 16.27
CA GLY A 249 -11.74 22.07 17.53
C GLY A 249 -12.89 21.07 17.69
N ASP A 250 -14.11 21.50 17.37
CA ASP A 250 -15.31 20.66 17.43
C ASP A 250 -15.33 19.60 16.31
N VAL A 251 -14.67 19.92 15.19
CA VAL A 251 -14.51 19.07 14.02
C VAL A 251 -13.66 17.82 14.32
N VAL A 252 -12.51 18.00 14.97
CA VAL A 252 -11.56 16.90 15.22
C VAL A 252 -12.14 15.87 16.18
N GLY A 253 -12.84 16.31 17.22
CA GLY A 253 -13.51 15.41 18.17
C GLY A 253 -14.61 14.59 17.49
N LEU A 254 -15.41 15.23 16.63
CA LEU A 254 -16.46 14.54 15.88
C LEU A 254 -15.87 13.52 14.90
N VAL A 255 -14.87 13.90 14.11
CA VAL A 255 -14.26 13.00 13.12
C VAL A 255 -13.55 11.82 13.80
N GLY A 256 -12.91 12.02 14.95
CA GLY A 256 -12.35 10.94 15.75
C GLY A 256 -13.42 9.92 16.17
N VAL A 257 -14.57 10.37 16.68
CA VAL A 257 -15.70 9.49 17.06
C VAL A 257 -16.23 8.70 15.85
N LEU A 258 -16.23 9.32 14.67
CA LEU A 258 -16.78 8.74 13.45
C LEU A 258 -15.83 7.73 12.76
N LEU A 259 -14.53 8.03 12.72
CA LEU A 259 -13.54 7.24 11.97
C LEU A 259 -12.87 6.15 12.83
N THR A 260 -12.78 6.33 14.15
CA THR A 260 -12.13 5.34 15.05
C THR A 260 -12.79 3.94 14.98
N PRO A 261 -14.12 3.78 14.95
CA PRO A 261 -14.75 2.46 14.89
C PRO A 261 -14.45 1.69 13.58
N VAL A 262 -14.21 2.41 12.48
CA VAL A 262 -14.00 1.84 11.15
C VAL A 262 -12.51 1.78 10.76
N ALA A 263 -11.63 2.42 11.53
CA ALA A 263 -10.19 2.45 11.30
C ALA A 263 -9.56 1.05 11.14
N PRO A 264 -9.84 0.05 12.01
CA PRO A 264 -9.29 -1.30 11.84
C PRO A 264 -9.76 -2.00 10.57
N LEU A 265 -11.00 -1.74 10.14
CA LEU A 265 -11.55 -2.29 8.90
C LEU A 265 -10.79 -1.74 7.68
N ILE A 266 -10.56 -0.42 7.66
CA ILE A 266 -9.83 0.25 6.58
C ILE A 266 -8.38 -0.22 6.52
N ASP A 267 -7.69 -0.29 7.66
CA ASP A 267 -6.29 -0.71 7.71
C ASP A 267 -6.12 -2.15 7.22
N ASN A 268 -6.93 -3.08 7.72
CA ASN A 268 -6.87 -4.49 7.30
C ASN A 268 -7.19 -4.66 5.81
N LEU A 269 -8.15 -3.91 5.28
CA LEU A 269 -8.50 -3.96 3.86
C LEU A 269 -7.35 -3.45 3.00
N VAL A 270 -6.79 -2.28 3.32
CA VAL A 270 -5.73 -1.67 2.52
C VAL A 270 -4.45 -2.50 2.56
N PHE A 271 -4.03 -2.95 3.76
CA PHE A 271 -2.87 -3.83 3.88
C PHE A 271 -3.10 -5.19 3.25
N GLY A 272 -4.30 -5.76 3.35
CA GLY A 272 -4.65 -6.99 2.64
C GLY A 272 -4.53 -6.84 1.12
N ILE A 273 -5.02 -5.73 0.54
CA ILE A 273 -4.88 -5.46 -0.90
C ILE A 273 -3.40 -5.30 -1.29
N LEU A 274 -2.62 -4.59 -0.49
CA LEU A 274 -1.19 -4.42 -0.71
C LEU A 274 -0.43 -5.76 -0.67
N ASP A 275 -0.71 -6.58 0.34
CA ASP A 275 -0.13 -7.93 0.48
C ASP A 275 -0.52 -8.83 -0.70
N LEU A 276 -1.76 -8.76 -1.18
CA LEU A 276 -2.22 -9.48 -2.38
C LEU A 276 -1.46 -9.04 -3.64
N LEU A 277 -1.02 -7.79 -3.70
CA LEU A 277 -0.19 -7.26 -4.79
C LEU A 277 1.32 -7.50 -4.56
N GLY A 278 1.70 -8.14 -3.45
CA GLY A 278 3.09 -8.34 -3.07
C GLY A 278 3.82 -7.06 -2.70
N VAL A 279 3.08 -6.02 -2.28
CA VAL A 279 3.61 -4.70 -1.94
C VAL A 279 3.55 -4.49 -0.44
N LYS A 280 4.62 -3.98 0.14
CA LYS A 280 4.66 -3.53 1.53
C LYS A 280 5.12 -2.08 1.59
N LEU A 281 4.47 -1.27 2.40
CA LEU A 281 4.76 0.17 2.48
C LEU A 281 5.99 0.42 3.35
N GLY A 282 6.96 1.13 2.80
CA GLY A 282 8.20 1.47 3.53
C GLY A 282 9.13 0.27 3.74
N GLU A 283 8.97 -0.80 2.95
CA GLU A 283 9.81 -1.99 2.98
C GLU A 283 10.42 -2.28 1.60
N ALA A 284 11.60 -2.89 1.59
CA ALA A 284 12.18 -3.49 0.39
C ALA A 284 12.73 -4.88 0.71
N ASP A 285 12.14 -5.88 0.07
CA ASP A 285 12.57 -7.26 0.17
C ASP A 285 13.72 -7.52 -0.81
N VAL A 286 14.85 -8.00 -0.27
CA VAL A 286 16.07 -8.26 -1.02
C VAL A 286 16.47 -9.71 -0.88
N GLN A 287 16.90 -10.29 -1.99
CA GLN A 287 17.40 -11.66 -2.04
C GLN A 287 18.68 -11.69 -2.89
N VAL A 288 19.68 -12.42 -2.40
CA VAL A 288 20.85 -12.79 -3.18
C VAL A 288 20.67 -14.25 -3.61
N THR A 289 20.54 -14.48 -4.92
CA THR A 289 20.21 -15.81 -5.46
C THR A 289 21.44 -16.69 -5.70
N GLY A 290 22.63 -16.09 -5.75
CA GLY A 290 23.87 -16.80 -5.99
C GLY A 290 25.09 -15.90 -5.82
N VAL A 291 26.25 -16.52 -5.69
CA VAL A 291 27.54 -15.84 -5.59
C VAL A 291 28.60 -16.67 -6.30
N LEU A 292 29.45 -16.01 -7.08
CA LEU A 292 30.58 -16.62 -7.77
C LEU A 292 31.87 -16.17 -7.09
N CYS A 293 32.45 -17.06 -6.28
CA CYS A 293 33.76 -16.84 -5.67
C CYS A 293 34.83 -17.51 -6.56
N GLN A 294 35.42 -16.77 -7.50
CA GLN A 294 36.57 -17.28 -8.24
C GLN A 294 37.83 -17.28 -7.36
N ARG A 295 38.62 -18.35 -7.43
CA ARG A 295 40.00 -18.32 -6.94
C ARG A 295 40.83 -17.55 -7.97
N ALA A 296 41.65 -16.59 -7.52
CA ALA A 296 42.65 -15.99 -8.40
C ALA A 296 43.54 -17.11 -8.95
N ALA A 297 43.44 -17.40 -10.25
CA ALA A 297 44.38 -18.26 -10.94
C ALA A 297 45.56 -17.40 -11.37
N LEU A 298 46.68 -17.52 -10.66
CA LEU A 298 47.97 -17.04 -11.16
C LEU A 298 48.30 -17.87 -12.40
N THR A 299 48.21 -17.26 -13.57
CA THR A 299 48.85 -17.80 -14.77
C THR A 299 50.31 -17.36 -14.70
N GLN A 300 51.22 -18.34 -14.64
CA GLN A 300 52.65 -18.11 -14.85
C GLN A 300 52.93 -18.03 -16.36
#